data_AF-A0A665UAN3-F1
#
_entry.id   AF-A0A665UAN3-F1
#
_cell.length_a   1.000
_cell.length_b   1.000
_cell.length_c   1.000
_cell.angle_alpha   90.00
_cell.angle_beta   90.00
_cell.angle_gamma   90.00
#
_symmetry.space_group_name_H-M   'P 1'
#
loop_
_entity.id
_entity.type
_entity.pdbx_description
1 polymer ?
#
loop_
_entity_poly.entity_id
_entity_poly.type
_entity_poly.pdbx_seq_one_letter_code
_entity_poly.pdbx_strand_id
1 'polypeptide(L)'
;MAAGLLVLVCAGAVLLSAEAQEPYEDLPESYRQGVDLALEQLNSHAGVRFHLRFLKSLEKREIEHGFRVKYLYHRFHLRPTSCPKNTPDPNPQRCPFNKNRPLMDCAVCYKTIADQMEATPKPYVHCIQRPRLTQDMIRMREEQFSKMHYKTGAPTLLALSSR
;
A
#
# COMPACT_ATOMS: atom_id res chain seq x y z
N MET A 1 34.73 11.90 51.74
CA MET A 1 34.46 10.69 50.93
C MET A 1 33.30 11.01 50.02
N ALA A 2 33.55 11.25 48.73
CA ALA A 2 32.51 11.58 47.74
C ALA A 2 32.65 10.60 46.57
N ALA A 3 32.13 9.40 46.77
CA ALA A 3 32.01 8.38 45.73
C ALA A 3 30.51 8.21 45.48
N GLY A 4 29.99 8.89 44.47
CA GLY A 4 28.57 8.83 44.18
C GLY A 4 28.21 9.68 42.99
N LEU A 5 28.51 9.18 41.79
CA LEU A 5 27.82 9.51 40.53
C LEU A 5 28.52 8.77 39.39
N LEU A 6 28.23 7.48 39.23
CA LEU A 6 28.61 6.77 38.01
C LEU A 6 27.51 5.78 37.63
N VAL A 7 26.94 6.08 36.45
CA VAL A 7 26.23 5.18 35.53
C VAL A 7 24.75 4.89 35.82
N LEU A 8 23.91 5.88 35.52
CA LEU A 8 22.49 5.72 35.19
C LEU A 8 22.25 6.04 33.69
N VAL A 9 22.96 5.39 32.77
CA VAL A 9 22.64 5.49 31.33
C VAL A 9 23.03 4.20 30.62
N CYS A 10 22.28 3.10 30.81
CA CYS A 10 22.43 1.89 29.97
C CYS A 10 21.16 1.02 29.92
N ALA A 11 19.97 1.61 30.05
CA ALA A 11 18.71 0.89 29.86
C ALA A 11 17.84 1.63 28.86
N GLY A 12 18.31 1.77 27.62
CA GLY A 12 17.58 2.55 26.63
C GLY A 12 18.14 2.52 25.22
N ALA A 13 18.61 1.37 24.73
CA ALA A 13 18.89 1.21 23.29
C ALA A 13 19.07 -0.26 22.88
N VAL A 14 18.14 -1.14 23.25
CA VAL A 14 17.92 -2.36 22.46
C VAL A 14 16.44 -2.41 22.08
N LEU A 15 15.96 -1.34 21.44
CA LEU A 15 14.85 -1.47 20.51
C LEU A 15 15.41 -2.20 19.30
N LEU A 16 15.46 -3.53 19.39
CA LEU A 16 15.43 -4.40 18.21
C LEU A 16 14.38 -3.78 17.28
N SER A 17 14.78 -3.38 16.08
CA SER A 17 13.89 -2.86 15.06
C SER A 17 12.86 -3.93 14.72
N ALA A 18 11.81 -4.05 15.54
CA ALA A 18 10.58 -4.68 15.17
C ALA A 18 10.11 -3.86 13.98
N GLU A 19 10.13 -4.45 12.79
CA GLU A 19 9.49 -3.85 11.63
C GLU A 19 8.06 -3.51 12.06
N ALA A 20 7.79 -2.22 12.24
CA ALA A 20 6.51 -1.75 12.74
C ALA A 20 5.43 -2.23 11.77
N GLN A 21 4.61 -3.17 12.23
CA GLN A 21 3.44 -3.64 11.52
C GLN A 21 2.32 -2.64 11.77
N GLU A 22 1.71 -2.15 10.71
CA GLU A 22 0.48 -1.37 10.82
C GLU A 22 -0.72 -2.34 10.78
N PRO A 23 -1.71 -2.17 11.67
CA PRO A 23 -2.96 -2.91 11.56
C PRO A 23 -3.66 -2.55 10.25
N TYR A 24 -4.09 -3.56 9.51
CA TYR A 24 -4.84 -3.37 8.27
C TYR A 24 -6.17 -2.64 8.52
N GLU A 25 -6.82 -2.92 9.64
CA GLU A 25 -8.10 -2.30 10.04
C GLU A 25 -7.98 -0.78 10.25
N ASP A 26 -6.78 -0.29 10.59
CA ASP A 26 -6.52 1.14 10.83
C ASP A 26 -6.40 1.93 9.51
N LEU A 27 -6.32 1.25 8.36
CA LEU A 27 -6.35 1.92 7.07
C LEU A 27 -7.74 2.52 6.82
N PRO A 28 -7.83 3.76 6.29
CA PRO A 28 -9.10 4.28 5.80
C PRO A 28 -9.66 3.37 4.71
N GLU A 29 -11.00 3.31 4.60
CA GLU A 29 -11.69 2.36 3.72
C GLU A 29 -11.24 2.45 2.26
N SER A 30 -11.07 3.66 1.73
CA SER A 30 -10.58 3.88 0.37
C SER A 30 -9.23 3.20 0.14
N TYR A 31 -8.29 3.34 1.07
CA TYR A 31 -6.96 2.71 1.00
C TYR A 31 -7.02 1.17 1.16
N ARG A 32 -7.94 0.65 1.98
CA ARG A 32 -8.14 -0.81 2.09
C ARG A 32 -8.53 -1.45 0.76
N GLN A 33 -9.44 -0.81 0.01
CA GLN A 33 -9.85 -1.29 -1.31
C GLN A 33 -8.64 -1.44 -2.26
N GLY A 34 -7.66 -0.52 -2.21
CA GLY A 34 -6.43 -0.62 -2.98
C GLY A 34 -5.54 -1.80 -2.55
N VAL A 35 -5.44 -2.07 -1.26
CA VAL A 35 -4.70 -3.23 -0.71
C VAL A 35 -5.37 -4.54 -1.12
N ASP A 36 -6.69 -4.61 -1.02
CA ASP A 36 -7.48 -5.80 -1.37
C ASP A 36 -7.35 -6.13 -2.85
N LEU A 37 -7.45 -5.12 -3.71
CA LEU A 37 -7.25 -5.28 -5.14
C LEU A 37 -5.85 -5.84 -5.46
N ALA A 38 -4.80 -5.36 -4.79
CA ALA A 38 -3.45 -5.88 -5.00
C ALA A 38 -3.32 -7.34 -4.51
N LEU A 39 -3.93 -7.67 -3.38
CA LEU A 39 -3.95 -9.04 -2.85
C LEU A 39 -4.70 -10.00 -3.78
N GLU A 40 -5.87 -9.59 -4.31
CA GLU A 40 -6.64 -10.36 -5.27
C GLU A 40 -5.82 -10.67 -6.53
N GLN A 41 -5.21 -9.65 -7.13
CA GLN A 41 -4.36 -9.83 -8.31
C GLN A 41 -3.17 -10.72 -8.03
N LEU A 42 -2.48 -10.55 -6.90
CA LEU A 42 -1.36 -11.43 -6.54
C LEU A 42 -1.81 -12.87 -6.27
N ASN A 43 -2.95 -13.07 -5.62
CA ASN A 43 -3.47 -14.41 -5.33
C ASN A 43 -3.83 -15.18 -6.61
N SER A 44 -4.32 -14.47 -7.64
CA SER A 44 -4.57 -15.08 -8.97
C SER A 44 -3.29 -15.47 -9.71
N HIS A 45 -2.13 -14.87 -9.39
CA HIS A 45 -0.87 -15.16 -10.06
C HIS A 45 -0.30 -16.54 -9.65
N ALA A 46 0.03 -17.37 -10.65
CA ALA A 46 0.52 -18.74 -10.43
C ALA A 46 1.83 -18.82 -9.62
N GLY A 47 2.70 -17.82 -9.79
CA GLY A 47 3.96 -17.72 -9.05
C GLY A 47 3.83 -17.42 -7.55
N VAL A 48 2.66 -16.96 -7.08
CA VAL A 48 2.43 -16.69 -5.65
C VAL A 48 2.02 -18.00 -4.98
N ARG A 49 2.85 -18.44 -4.02
CA ARG A 49 2.70 -19.74 -3.33
C ARG A 49 2.28 -19.64 -1.87
N PHE A 50 2.45 -18.46 -1.26
CA PHE A 50 2.17 -18.22 0.15
C PHE A 50 1.07 -17.20 0.29
N HIS A 51 0.28 -17.32 1.36
CA HIS A 51 -0.68 -16.30 1.72
C HIS A 51 0.07 -15.01 2.10
N LEU A 52 -0.33 -13.89 1.49
CA LEU A 52 0.24 -12.56 1.69
C LEU A 52 -0.68 -11.74 2.61
N ARG A 53 -0.09 -10.94 3.49
CA ARG A 53 -0.83 -10.01 4.35
C ARG A 53 -0.22 -8.62 4.31
N PHE A 54 -1.06 -7.61 4.52
CA PHE A 54 -0.61 -6.23 4.67
C PHE A 54 0.35 -6.10 5.84
N LEU A 55 1.50 -5.45 5.59
CA LEU A 55 2.51 -5.18 6.60
C LEU A 55 2.44 -3.73 7.06
N LYS A 56 2.52 -2.78 6.11
CA LYS A 56 2.51 -1.34 6.40
C LYS A 56 2.35 -0.51 5.14
N SER A 57 1.90 0.72 5.30
CA SER A 57 1.96 1.76 4.30
C SER A 57 3.36 2.36 4.21
N LEU A 58 3.73 2.83 3.02
CA LEU A 58 4.96 3.60 2.80
C LEU A 58 4.65 5.01 2.36
N GLU A 59 3.68 5.16 1.46
CA GLU A 59 3.31 6.44 0.87
C GLU A 59 1.83 6.42 0.54
N LYS A 60 1.18 7.54 0.84
CA LYS A 60 -0.22 7.79 0.52
C LYS A 60 -0.30 9.19 -0.09
N ARG A 61 -0.94 9.32 -1.24
CA ARG A 61 -1.27 10.62 -1.83
C ARG A 61 -2.69 10.59 -2.32
N GLU A 62 -3.36 11.73 -2.18
CA GLU A 62 -4.74 11.91 -2.58
C GLU A 62 -4.85 13.25 -3.30
N ILE A 63 -5.58 13.27 -4.42
CA ILE A 63 -5.93 14.48 -5.16
C ILE A 63 -7.45 14.51 -5.29
N GLU A 64 -8.07 15.53 -4.69
CA GLU A 64 -9.51 15.75 -4.76
C GLU A 64 -9.86 16.65 -5.96
N HIS A 65 -10.84 16.24 -6.77
CA HIS A 65 -11.33 16.97 -7.95
C HIS A 65 -12.75 17.55 -7.73
N GLY A 66 -13.21 17.63 -6.48
CA GLY A 66 -14.57 18.04 -6.11
C GLY A 66 -15.59 16.93 -6.34
N PHE A 67 -16.85 17.17 -5.93
CA PHE A 67 -17.95 16.19 -6.03
C PHE A 67 -17.61 14.81 -5.43
N ARG A 68 -16.80 14.78 -4.36
CA ARG A 68 -16.31 13.56 -3.71
C ARG A 68 -15.51 12.65 -4.66
N VAL A 69 -14.97 13.19 -5.74
CA VAL A 69 -14.07 12.49 -6.65
C VAL A 69 -12.64 12.64 -6.14
N LYS A 70 -11.97 11.52 -5.89
CA LYS A 70 -10.58 11.50 -5.45
C LYS A 70 -9.75 10.55 -6.31
N TYR A 71 -8.50 10.91 -6.55
CA TYR A 71 -7.48 10.02 -7.10
C TYR A 71 -6.50 9.67 -6.02
N LEU A 72 -6.33 8.38 -5.76
CA LEU A 72 -5.48 7.88 -4.69
C LEU A 72 -4.26 7.16 -5.27
N TYR A 73 -3.13 7.41 -4.64
CA TYR A 73 -1.90 6.65 -4.79
C TYR A 73 -1.55 6.03 -3.45
N HIS A 74 -1.37 4.71 -3.41
CA HIS A 74 -0.97 4.00 -2.21
C HIS A 74 0.19 3.07 -2.52
N ARG A 75 1.34 3.34 -1.89
CA ARG A 75 2.48 2.44 -1.86
C ARG A 75 2.55 1.77 -0.50
N PHE A 76 2.65 0.45 -0.49
CA PHE A 76 2.64 -0.36 0.73
C PHE A 76 3.43 -1.65 0.56
N HIS A 77 3.72 -2.28 1.70
CA HIS A 77 4.37 -3.58 1.75
C HIS A 77 3.36 -4.68 2.09
N LEU A 78 3.41 -5.76 1.31
CA LEU A 78 2.78 -7.03 1.66
C LEU A 78 3.87 -8.01 2.04
N ARG A 79 3.61 -8.83 3.06
CA ARG A 79 4.56 -9.84 3.50
C ARG A 79 3.98 -11.25 3.40
N PRO A 80 4.74 -12.21 2.86
CA PRO A 80 4.36 -13.61 2.89
C PRO A 80 4.25 -14.11 4.33
N THR A 81 3.27 -14.98 4.55
CA THR A 81 3.12 -15.72 5.80
C THR A 81 3.78 -17.10 5.71
N SER A 82 3.78 -17.84 6.81
CA SER A 82 4.14 -19.26 6.84
C SER A 82 3.12 -20.15 6.11
N CYS A 83 1.90 -19.66 5.89
CA CYS A 83 0.81 -20.45 5.33
C CYS A 83 0.86 -20.50 3.79
N PRO A 84 0.52 -21.66 3.18
CA PRO A 84 0.31 -21.76 1.74
C PRO A 84 -0.76 -20.80 1.23
N LYS A 85 -0.72 -20.51 -0.07
CA LYS A 85 -1.82 -19.83 -0.76
C LYS A 85 -3.12 -20.65 -0.58
N ASN A 86 -4.25 -19.97 -0.40
CA ASN A 86 -5.59 -20.55 -0.19
C ASN A 86 -5.79 -21.29 1.15
N THR A 87 -4.96 -21.06 2.17
CA THR A 87 -5.28 -21.53 3.53
C THR A 87 -6.62 -20.94 3.98
N PRO A 88 -7.57 -21.76 4.49
CA PRO A 88 -8.83 -21.26 5.02
C PRO A 88 -8.60 -20.48 6.32
N ASP A 89 -9.32 -19.36 6.46
CA ASP A 89 -9.27 -18.45 7.61
C ASP A 89 -7.85 -18.09 8.10
N PRO A 90 -6.99 -17.54 7.23
CA PRO A 90 -5.59 -17.28 7.57
C PRO A 90 -5.49 -16.08 8.54
N ASN A 91 -5.51 -16.36 9.85
CA ASN A 91 -5.38 -15.32 10.88
C ASN A 91 -3.91 -15.13 11.32
N PRO A 92 -3.57 -14.00 11.96
CA PRO A 92 -2.18 -13.68 12.30
C PRO A 92 -1.51 -14.68 13.26
N GLN A 93 -2.28 -15.34 14.12
CA GLN A 93 -1.79 -16.32 15.09
C GLN A 93 -1.45 -17.66 14.42
N ARG A 94 -2.29 -18.09 13.47
CA ARG A 94 -2.09 -19.33 12.70
C ARG A 94 -1.10 -19.17 11.55
N CYS A 95 -1.09 -17.99 10.93
CA CYS A 95 -0.30 -17.63 9.76
C CYS A 95 0.59 -16.42 10.07
N PRO A 96 1.62 -16.59 10.94
CA PRO A 96 2.57 -15.54 11.22
C PRO A 96 3.36 -15.16 9.96
N PHE A 97 3.91 -13.95 9.96
CA PHE A 97 4.79 -13.50 8.88
C PHE A 97 6.05 -14.36 8.78
N ASN A 98 6.44 -14.66 7.55
CA ASN A 98 7.69 -15.34 7.27
C ASN A 98 8.80 -14.30 7.03
N LYS A 99 9.71 -14.16 8.00
CA LYS A 99 10.83 -13.20 7.90
C LYS A 99 11.90 -13.62 6.90
N ASN A 100 11.97 -14.90 6.55
CA ASN A 100 12.96 -15.45 5.62
C ASN A 100 12.58 -15.30 4.16
N ARG A 101 11.38 -14.75 3.87
CA ARG A 101 10.93 -14.49 2.51
C ARG A 101 10.91 -12.99 2.22
N PRO A 102 11.29 -12.60 0.99
CA PRO A 102 11.22 -11.21 0.59
C PRO A 102 9.78 -10.73 0.57
N LEU A 103 9.59 -9.47 0.97
CA LEU A 103 8.31 -8.78 0.89
C LEU A 103 7.99 -8.34 -0.55
N MET A 104 6.72 -8.06 -0.80
CA MET A 104 6.24 -7.44 -2.03
C MET A 104 6.10 -5.94 -1.78
N ASP A 105 6.71 -5.13 -2.65
CA ASP A 105 6.51 -3.68 -2.70
C ASP A 105 5.45 -3.40 -3.77
N CYS A 106 4.27 -2.97 -3.31
CA CYS A 106 3.11 -2.70 -4.14
C CYS A 106 2.86 -1.20 -4.23
N ALA A 107 2.46 -0.74 -5.42
CA ALA A 107 1.86 0.57 -5.63
C ALA A 107 0.55 0.41 -6.39
N VAL A 108 -0.46 1.14 -5.94
CA VAL A 108 -1.81 1.11 -6.52
C VAL A 108 -2.27 2.54 -6.76
N CYS A 109 -2.80 2.79 -7.96
CA CYS A 109 -3.39 4.07 -8.35
C CYS A 109 -4.82 3.83 -8.80
N TYR A 110 -5.79 4.57 -8.27
CA TYR A 110 -7.19 4.41 -8.63
C TYR A 110 -8.00 5.68 -8.36
N LYS A 111 -9.16 5.75 -9.01
CA LYS A 111 -10.16 6.78 -8.77
C LYS A 111 -11.19 6.26 -7.78
N THR A 112 -11.70 7.14 -6.94
CA THR A 112 -12.90 6.89 -6.13
C THR A 112 -13.94 7.97 -6.35
N ILE A 113 -15.20 7.61 -6.16
CA ILE A 113 -16.33 8.54 -6.04
C ILE A 113 -17.02 8.20 -4.74
N ALA A 114 -17.19 9.18 -3.85
CA ALA A 114 -17.80 8.93 -2.54
C ALA A 114 -17.08 7.82 -1.75
N ASP A 115 -15.74 7.77 -1.86
CA ASP A 115 -14.83 6.79 -1.25
C ASP A 115 -14.99 5.33 -1.76
N GLN A 116 -15.80 5.11 -2.81
CA GLN A 116 -15.93 3.83 -3.52
C GLN A 116 -15.00 3.80 -4.74
N MET A 117 -14.22 2.74 -4.92
CA MET A 117 -13.33 2.57 -6.06
C MET A 117 -14.12 2.44 -7.36
N GLU A 118 -13.75 3.26 -8.33
CA GLU A 118 -14.32 3.22 -9.67
C GLU A 118 -13.55 2.26 -10.58
N ALA A 119 -14.27 1.52 -11.42
CA ALA A 119 -13.66 0.69 -12.45
C ALA A 119 -13.07 1.50 -13.62
N THR A 120 -13.52 2.75 -13.79
CA THR A 120 -13.05 3.65 -14.86
C THR A 120 -12.53 4.98 -14.29
N PRO A 121 -11.26 5.34 -14.56
CA PRO A 121 -10.26 4.57 -15.30
C PRO A 121 -9.85 3.28 -14.56
N LYS A 122 -9.38 2.27 -15.31
CA LYS A 122 -8.95 0.99 -14.74
C LYS A 122 -7.89 1.24 -13.65
N PRO A 123 -8.08 0.73 -12.41
CA PRO A 123 -7.06 0.80 -11.37
C PRO A 123 -5.73 0.22 -11.85
N TYR A 124 -4.66 0.97 -11.60
CA TYR A 124 -3.29 0.52 -11.84
C TYR A 124 -2.77 -0.17 -10.59
N VAL A 125 -2.22 -1.38 -10.74
CA VAL A 125 -1.62 -2.15 -9.66
C VAL A 125 -0.28 -2.66 -10.13
N HIS A 126 0.76 -2.42 -9.35
CA HIS A 126 2.09 -2.89 -9.67
C HIS A 126 2.82 -3.35 -8.41
N CYS A 127 2.97 -4.67 -8.28
CA CYS A 127 3.64 -5.32 -7.15
C CYS A 127 4.94 -6.01 -7.61
N ILE A 128 6.04 -5.71 -6.94
CA ILE A 128 7.35 -6.28 -7.23
C ILE A 128 7.96 -6.87 -5.95
N GLN A 129 8.43 -8.10 -6.05
CA GLN A 129 9.18 -8.74 -4.97
C GLN A 129 10.53 -8.03 -4.77
N ARG A 130 10.82 -7.59 -3.54
CA ARG A 130 12.14 -7.01 -3.24
C ARG A 130 13.24 -8.08 -3.32
N PRO A 131 14.47 -7.73 -3.75
CA PRO A 131 14.97 -6.39 -4.06
C PRO A 131 14.79 -5.96 -5.54
N ARG A 132 13.95 -6.63 -6.35
CA ARG A 132 13.85 -6.42 -7.80
C ARG A 132 13.28 -5.06 -8.22
N LEU A 133 12.82 -4.25 -7.28
CA LEU A 133 12.27 -2.93 -7.56
C LEU A 133 13.39 -1.97 -8.01
N THR A 134 13.29 -1.46 -9.23
CA THR A 134 14.25 -0.49 -9.79
C THR A 134 13.71 0.94 -9.73
N GLN A 135 14.59 1.93 -9.95
CA GLN A 135 14.18 3.33 -10.02
C GLN A 135 13.28 3.62 -11.22
N ASP A 136 13.52 2.97 -12.36
CA ASP A 136 12.63 3.10 -13.53
C ASP A 136 11.21 2.59 -13.22
N MET A 137 11.08 1.50 -12.45
CA MET A 137 9.78 1.00 -12.00
C MET A 137 9.06 1.98 -11.06
N ILE A 138 9.81 2.69 -10.21
CA ILE A 138 9.26 3.74 -9.34
C ILE A 138 8.79 4.91 -10.20
N ARG A 139 9.61 5.40 -11.14
CA ARG A 139 9.22 6.47 -12.06
C ARG A 139 7.98 6.11 -12.87
N MET A 140 7.88 4.88 -13.38
CA MET A 140 6.69 4.43 -14.09
C MET A 140 5.43 4.47 -13.23
N ARG A 141 5.50 4.14 -11.93
CA ARG A 141 4.36 4.24 -11.01
C ARG A 141 3.88 5.69 -10.88
N GLU A 142 4.80 6.63 -10.76
CA GLU A 142 4.51 8.07 -10.72
C GLU A 142 3.82 8.55 -12.00
N GLU A 143 4.37 8.19 -13.16
CA GLU A 143 3.79 8.55 -14.45
C GLU A 143 2.38 7.99 -14.64
N GLN A 144 2.10 6.77 -14.17
CA GLN A 144 0.76 6.18 -14.23
C GLN A 144 -0.23 6.93 -13.34
N PHE A 145 0.18 7.32 -12.13
CA PHE A 145 -0.64 8.15 -11.27
C PHE A 145 -0.94 9.51 -11.92
N SER A 146 0.09 10.19 -12.43
CA SER A 146 -0.06 11.46 -13.14
C SER A 146 -1.02 11.35 -14.32
N LYS A 147 -0.84 10.37 -15.20
CA LYS A 147 -1.71 10.15 -16.37
C LYS A 147 -3.16 9.95 -15.98
N MET A 148 -3.43 9.35 -14.82
CA MET A 148 -4.79 9.09 -14.35
C MET A 148 -5.53 10.36 -13.95
N HIS A 149 -4.90 11.25 -13.19
CA HIS A 149 -5.56 12.46 -12.67
C HIS A 149 -5.48 13.67 -13.63
N TYR A 150 -4.45 13.76 -14.50
CA TYR A 150 -4.32 14.86 -15.46
C TYR A 150 -5.35 14.80 -16.61
N LYS A 151 -5.85 13.61 -16.98
CA LYS A 151 -6.83 13.47 -18.06
C LYS A 151 -8.25 13.93 -17.70
N THR A 152 -8.54 14.20 -16.42
CA THR A 152 -9.85 14.69 -15.97
C THR A 152 -10.00 16.21 -15.96
N GLY A 153 -9.39 16.88 -16.94
CA GLY A 153 -9.87 18.16 -17.44
C GLY A 153 -10.97 17.94 -18.49
N ALA A 154 -12.09 17.33 -18.11
CA ALA A 154 -13.27 17.39 -18.97
C ALA A 154 -13.71 18.87 -19.05
N PRO A 155 -14.09 19.39 -20.23
CA PRO A 155 -14.58 20.76 -20.34
C PRO A 155 -15.73 20.93 -19.36
N THR A 156 -15.58 21.84 -18.41
CA THR A 156 -16.67 22.26 -17.53
C THR A 156 -17.84 22.64 -18.43
N LEU A 157 -19.02 22.06 -18.18
CA LEU A 157 -20.25 22.32 -18.95
C LEU A 157 -20.60 23.83 -19.06
N LEU A 158 -19.97 24.67 -18.23
CA LEU A 158 -20.01 26.13 -18.32
C LEU A 158 -19.33 26.71 -19.59
N ALA A 159 -18.52 25.95 -20.32
CA ALA A 159 -17.86 26.40 -21.56
C ALA A 159 -18.70 26.19 -22.84
N LEU A 160 -19.88 25.57 -22.74
CA LEU A 160 -20.73 25.24 -23.91
C LEU A 160 -21.96 26.15 -24.09
N SER A 161 -22.10 27.22 -23.29
CA SER A 161 -23.20 28.19 -23.41
C SER A 161 -22.67 29.60 -23.69
N SER A 162 -22.21 29.83 -24.92
CA SER A 162 -22.23 31.17 -25.53
C SER A 162 -22.26 31.09 -27.05
N ARG A 163 -23.42 30.75 -27.62
CA ARG A 163 -23.81 31.18 -28.97
C ARG A 163 -25.29 31.45 -29.03
#